data_AF-A0A829MHX9-F1
#
_entry.id   AF-A0A829MHX9-F1
#
_cell.length_a   1.000
_cell.length_b   1.000
_cell.length_c   1.000
_cell.angle_alpha   90.00
_cell.angle_beta   90.00
_cell.angle_gamma   90.00
#
_symmetry.space_group_name_H-M   'P 1'
#
loop_
_entity.id
_entity.type
_entity.pdbx_description
1 polymer ?
#
loop_
_entity_poly.entity_id
_entity_poly.type
_entity_poly.pdbx_seq_one_letter_code
_entity_poly.pdbx_strand_id
1 'polypeptide(L)'
;MTSITIDDDYTGHVEPGSGVARRTVDGATIIKASVGPMDNNAYIVTCAKTGKSLLIDAANDAERLAALVDENTPDIELIVTTHQHFDHWQALEAIVGKTQSPSAAHDLDAGPLPVRPNTLLAGGDSLDIGDLHFDVIHLRGHTPGSVALAFTAAGVTHLFTGIRSSPGVQGVRRTRKNSRP
;
A
#
# COMPACT_ATOMS: atom_id res chain seq x y z
N MET A 1 -1.69 22.35 13.10
CA MET A 1 -1.42 21.18 12.23
C MET A 1 -0.44 21.64 11.18
N THR A 2 0.74 21.03 11.13
CA THR A 2 1.73 21.30 10.09
C THR A 2 1.30 20.52 8.86
N SER A 3 0.88 21.21 7.80
CA SER A 3 0.47 20.58 6.54
C SER A 3 1.60 19.70 6.00
N ILE A 4 1.26 18.49 5.56
CA ILE A 4 2.25 17.56 5.05
C ILE A 4 2.71 18.03 3.67
N THR A 5 4.01 18.25 3.52
CA THR A 5 4.60 18.64 2.22
C THR A 5 4.58 17.45 1.27
N ILE A 6 4.05 17.68 0.05
CA ILE A 6 4.01 16.68 -1.02
C ILE A 6 5.05 17.05 -2.07
N ASP A 7 5.94 16.10 -2.37
CA ASP A 7 6.88 16.17 -3.47
C ASP A 7 6.31 15.42 -4.69
N ASP A 8 6.19 16.11 -5.81
CA ASP A 8 5.71 15.54 -7.08
C ASP A 8 6.83 14.98 -7.97
N ASP A 9 8.10 15.21 -7.60
CA ASP A 9 9.26 14.62 -8.29
C ASP A 9 9.54 13.21 -7.75
N TYR A 10 8.67 12.26 -8.09
CA TYR A 10 8.74 10.89 -7.58
C TYR A 10 10.00 10.14 -8.05
N THR A 11 11.00 10.07 -7.17
CA THR A 11 12.23 9.28 -7.37
C THR A 11 12.11 7.82 -6.91
N GLY A 12 11.06 7.50 -6.14
CA GLY A 12 10.86 6.20 -5.51
C GLY A 12 11.42 6.09 -4.09
N HIS A 13 12.15 7.09 -3.60
CA HIS A 13 12.59 7.18 -2.20
C HIS A 13 11.93 8.37 -1.49
N VAL A 14 11.68 8.22 -0.19
CA VAL A 14 11.16 9.27 0.70
C VAL A 14 12.00 9.19 1.96
N GLU A 15 12.68 10.28 2.31
CA GLU A 15 13.54 10.30 3.48
C GLU A 15 12.70 10.21 4.78
N PRO A 16 13.10 9.43 5.79
CA PRO A 16 12.42 9.41 7.08
C PRO A 16 12.30 10.80 7.70
N GLY A 17 11.12 11.12 8.23
CA GLY A 17 10.84 12.42 8.84
C GLY A 17 10.67 13.59 7.85
N SER A 18 10.81 13.37 6.55
CA SER A 18 10.58 14.39 5.51
C SER A 18 9.09 14.51 5.15
N GLY A 19 8.74 15.09 3.99
CA GLY A 19 7.39 15.09 3.44
C GLY A 19 6.95 13.71 2.93
N VAL A 20 6.04 13.71 1.96
CA VAL A 20 5.66 12.51 1.19
C VAL A 20 5.95 12.71 -0.28
N ALA A 21 6.13 11.62 -1.02
CA ALA A 21 6.23 11.69 -2.47
C ALA A 21 4.91 11.25 -3.11
N ARG A 22 4.48 11.95 -4.16
CA ARG A 22 3.31 11.60 -4.96
C ARG A 22 3.73 11.24 -6.36
N ARG A 23 3.17 10.14 -6.85
CA ARG A 23 3.22 9.75 -8.27
C ARG A 23 1.81 9.77 -8.83
N THR A 24 1.60 10.54 -9.89
CA THR A 24 0.35 10.49 -10.66
C THR A 24 0.54 9.56 -11.85
N VAL A 25 -0.40 8.64 -12.02
CA VAL A 25 -0.44 7.67 -13.13
C VAL A 25 -1.83 7.64 -13.74
N ASP A 26 -1.99 6.94 -14.85
CA ASP A 26 -3.30 6.83 -15.50
C ASP A 26 -4.33 6.22 -14.53
N GLY A 27 -5.40 6.98 -14.28
CA GLY A 27 -6.49 6.60 -13.38
C GLY A 27 -6.22 6.68 -11.87
N ALA A 28 -5.00 7.01 -11.40
CA ALA A 28 -4.69 6.98 -9.98
C ALA A 28 -3.60 7.98 -9.51
N THR A 29 -3.64 8.30 -8.22
CA THR A 29 -2.51 8.90 -7.50
C THR A 29 -1.94 7.89 -6.49
N ILE A 30 -0.62 7.88 -6.32
CA ILE A 30 0.10 7.04 -5.35
C ILE A 30 0.89 7.98 -4.45
N ILE A 31 0.51 8.07 -3.19
CA ILE A 31 1.28 8.77 -2.15
C ILE A 31 2.12 7.73 -1.42
N LYS A 32 3.40 8.04 -1.22
CA LYS A 32 4.37 7.24 -0.47
C LYS A 32 4.88 8.04 0.72
N ALA A 33 4.87 7.41 1.89
CA ALA A 33 5.51 7.92 3.10
C ALA A 33 6.56 6.92 3.60
N SER A 34 7.67 7.44 4.11
CA SER A 34 8.52 6.69 5.04
C SER A 34 7.98 6.89 6.45
N VAL A 35 7.79 5.79 7.19
CA VAL A 35 7.31 5.82 8.58
C VAL A 35 8.20 4.98 9.50
N GLY A 36 8.27 5.41 10.76
CA GLY A 36 8.99 4.74 11.82
C GLY A 36 10.51 4.73 11.66
N PRO A 37 11.23 4.16 12.64
CA PRO A 37 12.70 4.16 12.65
C PRO A 37 13.32 3.20 11.63
N MET A 38 12.52 2.32 11.01
CA MET A 38 12.97 1.29 10.07
C MET A 38 12.87 1.72 8.60
N ASP A 39 12.45 2.97 8.32
CA ASP A 39 12.23 3.48 6.95
C ASP A 39 11.22 2.60 6.18
N ASN A 40 10.10 2.30 6.84
CA ASN A 40 9.05 1.47 6.26
C ASN A 40 8.19 2.29 5.32
N ASN A 41 7.88 1.72 4.18
CA ASN A 41 7.05 2.37 3.19
C ASN A 41 5.57 2.14 3.51
N ALA A 42 4.83 3.23 3.69
CA ALA A 42 3.38 3.23 3.65
C ALA A 42 2.91 3.87 2.35
N TYR A 43 1.88 3.30 1.72
CA TYR A 43 1.34 3.80 0.46
C TYR A 43 -0.15 4.07 0.56
N ILE A 44 -0.60 5.19 -0.02
CA ILE A 44 -2.00 5.43 -0.29
C ILE A 44 -2.19 5.50 -1.81
N VAL A 45 -3.00 4.59 -2.35
CA VAL A 45 -3.34 4.58 -3.78
C VAL A 45 -4.80 4.98 -3.94
N THR A 46 -5.05 6.06 -4.67
CA THR A 46 -6.39 6.65 -4.82
C THR A 46 -6.85 6.54 -6.25
N CYS A 47 -8.06 6.00 -6.44
CA CYS A 47 -8.75 6.02 -7.72
C CYS A 47 -9.12 7.47 -8.08
N ALA A 48 -8.56 8.01 -9.16
CA ALA A 48 -8.81 9.39 -9.57
C ALA A 48 -10.28 9.64 -9.97
N LYS A 49 -11.01 8.58 -10.35
CA LYS A 49 -12.40 8.67 -10.79
C LYS A 49 -13.42 8.57 -9.65
N THR A 50 -13.17 7.70 -8.67
CA THR A 50 -14.13 7.44 -7.57
C THR A 50 -13.73 8.11 -6.25
N GLY A 51 -12.46 8.49 -6.09
CA GLY A 51 -11.90 8.98 -4.81
C GLY A 51 -11.61 7.88 -3.78
N LYS A 52 -12.01 6.62 -4.06
CA LYS A 52 -11.74 5.48 -3.18
C LYS A 52 -10.25 5.19 -3.10
N SER A 53 -9.78 4.87 -1.89
CA SER A 53 -8.36 4.72 -1.60
C SER A 53 -8.02 3.41 -0.91
N LEU A 54 -6.84 2.89 -1.24
CA LEU A 54 -6.20 1.74 -0.59
C LEU A 54 -5.03 2.24 0.23
N LEU A 55 -4.99 1.91 1.51
CA LEU A 55 -3.80 2.06 2.35
C LEU A 55 -3.04 0.73 2.38
N ILE A 56 -1.75 0.75 2.03
CA ILE A 56 -0.86 -0.41 2.08
C ILE A 56 0.17 -0.16 3.17
N ASP A 57 0.24 -1.10 4.12
CA ASP A 57 1.08 -1.07 5.32
C ASP A 57 0.87 0.17 6.20
N ALA A 58 -0.10 0.07 7.11
CA ALA A 58 -0.20 0.97 8.27
C ALA A 58 0.92 0.67 9.28
N ALA A 59 2.16 0.89 8.84
CA ALA A 59 3.38 0.37 9.44
C ALA A 59 3.74 1.02 10.78
N ASN A 60 3.81 2.35 10.81
CA ASN A 60 4.19 3.13 11.97
C ASN A 60 3.65 4.56 11.87
N ASP A 61 4.04 5.44 12.79
CA ASP A 61 3.70 6.87 12.81
C ASP A 61 2.18 7.12 12.65
N ALA A 62 1.37 6.51 13.52
CA ALA A 62 -0.10 6.54 13.41
C ALA A 62 -0.68 7.95 13.25
N GLU A 63 -0.16 8.94 13.99
CA GLU A 63 -0.62 10.34 13.87
C GLU A 63 -0.32 10.93 12.49
N ARG A 64 0.84 10.60 11.91
CA ARG A 64 1.25 11.05 10.57
C ARG A 64 0.41 10.39 9.49
N LEU A 65 0.16 9.08 9.58
CA LEU A 65 -0.73 8.38 8.65
C LEU A 65 -2.17 8.90 8.77
N ALA A 66 -2.65 9.17 9.98
CA ALA A 66 -3.96 9.77 10.20
C ALA A 66 -4.09 11.15 9.55
N ALA A 67 -3.07 12.00 9.70
CA ALA A 67 -3.03 13.31 9.05
C ALA A 67 -2.97 13.20 7.52
N LEU A 68 -2.22 12.23 6.98
CA LEU A 68 -2.20 11.96 5.53
C LEU A 68 -3.59 11.60 4.99
N VAL A 69 -4.29 10.70 5.69
CA VAL A 69 -5.65 10.28 5.34
C VAL A 69 -6.59 11.50 5.36
N ASP A 70 -6.55 12.31 6.42
CA ASP A 70 -7.42 13.49 6.57
C ASP A 70 -7.16 14.55 5.48
N GLU A 71 -5.89 14.78 5.13
CA GLU A 71 -5.50 15.84 4.19
C GLU A 71 -5.69 15.45 2.72
N ASN A 72 -5.61 14.16 2.38
CA ASN A 72 -5.48 13.74 0.97
C ASN A 72 -6.55 12.77 0.49
N THR A 73 -7.06 11.89 1.37
CA THR A 73 -7.80 10.70 0.94
C THR A 73 -8.77 10.21 2.03
N PRO A 74 -9.87 10.93 2.31
CA PRO A 74 -10.73 10.63 3.45
C PRO A 74 -11.52 9.30 3.31
N ASP A 75 -11.61 8.73 2.11
CA ASP A 75 -12.39 7.53 1.83
C ASP A 75 -11.48 6.31 1.59
N ILE A 76 -10.88 5.81 2.67
CA ILE A 76 -10.13 4.56 2.66
C ILE A 76 -11.12 3.39 2.57
N GLU A 77 -11.09 2.67 1.44
CA GLU A 77 -11.96 1.53 1.20
C GLU A 77 -11.41 0.24 1.82
N LEU A 78 -10.08 0.11 1.84
CA LEU A 78 -9.39 -1.07 2.37
C LEU A 78 -8.02 -0.69 2.91
N ILE A 79 -7.60 -1.38 3.98
CA ILE A 79 -6.24 -1.33 4.51
C ILE A 79 -5.60 -2.72 4.32
N VAL A 80 -4.54 -2.82 3.53
CA VAL A 80 -3.81 -4.08 3.34
C VAL A 80 -2.52 -4.06 4.14
N THR A 81 -2.32 -5.07 4.99
CA THR A 81 -1.01 -5.36 5.60
C THR A 81 -0.32 -6.42 4.75
N THR A 82 0.84 -6.10 4.20
CA THR A 82 1.57 -6.98 3.28
C THR A 82 2.13 -8.22 3.97
N HIS A 83 2.52 -8.10 5.24
CA HIS A 83 3.04 -9.22 6.03
C HIS A 83 3.08 -8.91 7.54
N GLN A 84 3.25 -9.96 8.35
CA GLN A 84 3.12 -9.90 9.82
C GLN A 84 4.36 -9.38 10.57
N HIS A 85 5.42 -8.92 9.90
CA HIS A 85 6.59 -8.45 10.63
C HIS A 85 6.23 -7.20 11.45
N PHE A 86 6.75 -7.11 12.67
CA PHE A 86 6.18 -6.26 13.73
C PHE A 86 6.17 -4.76 13.41
N ASP A 87 7.00 -4.31 12.47
CA ASP A 87 7.14 -2.92 12.05
C ASP A 87 6.28 -2.56 10.83
N HIS A 88 5.49 -3.49 10.30
CA HIS A 88 4.56 -3.28 9.16
C HIS A 88 3.09 -3.07 9.57
N TRP A 89 2.77 -3.11 10.86
CA TRP A 89 1.38 -2.97 11.33
C TRP A 89 1.21 -2.18 12.63
N GLN A 90 2.22 -1.48 13.14
CA GLN A 90 2.14 -0.80 14.46
C GLN A 90 1.07 0.28 14.50
N ALA A 91 0.77 0.92 13.37
CA ALA A 91 -0.29 1.91 13.25
C ALA A 91 -1.65 1.30 12.86
N LEU A 92 -1.73 0.00 12.56
CA LEU A 92 -2.92 -0.64 12.00
C LEU A 92 -4.16 -0.46 12.88
N GLU A 93 -4.07 -0.75 14.17
CA GLU A 93 -5.20 -0.62 15.09
C GLU A 93 -5.72 0.83 15.16
N ALA A 94 -4.82 1.80 15.26
CA ALA A 94 -5.17 3.22 15.31
C ALA A 94 -5.85 3.68 14.01
N ILE A 95 -5.33 3.26 12.85
CA ILE A 95 -5.88 3.68 11.56
C ILE A 95 -7.21 2.98 11.25
N VAL A 96 -7.35 1.68 11.54
CA VAL A 96 -8.64 0.98 11.45
C VAL A 96 -9.64 1.63 12.40
N GLY A 97 -9.25 1.93 13.64
CA GLY A 97 -10.11 2.61 14.61
C GLY A 97 -10.56 4.01 14.15
N LYS A 98 -9.67 4.77 13.50
CA LYS A 98 -10.01 6.11 12.97
C LYS A 98 -10.92 6.04 11.74
N THR A 99 -10.57 5.21 10.77
CA THR A 99 -11.22 5.18 9.46
C THR A 99 -12.46 4.29 9.43
N GLN A 100 -12.56 3.34 10.36
CA GLN A 100 -13.54 2.25 10.35
C GLN A 100 -13.49 1.40 9.07
N SER A 101 -12.42 1.50 8.30
CA SER A 101 -12.22 0.75 7.06
C SER A 101 -11.88 -0.71 7.35
N PRO A 102 -12.34 -1.65 6.51
CA PRO A 102 -11.95 -3.04 6.65
C PRO A 102 -10.44 -3.20 6.39
N SER A 103 -9.87 -4.25 7.00
CA SER A 103 -8.48 -4.64 6.78
C SER A 103 -8.37 -5.98 6.07
N ALA A 104 -7.27 -6.18 5.36
CA ALA A 104 -6.93 -7.42 4.67
C ALA A 104 -5.46 -7.80 4.88
N ALA A 105 -5.21 -9.10 4.98
CA ALA A 105 -3.86 -9.67 5.01
C ALA A 105 -3.91 -11.12 4.52
N HIS A 106 -2.76 -11.71 4.22
CA HIS A 106 -2.71 -13.13 3.88
C HIS A 106 -3.07 -14.00 5.10
N ASP A 107 -3.78 -15.11 4.88
CA ASP A 107 -4.24 -16.02 5.95
C ASP A 107 -3.10 -16.46 6.90
N LEU A 108 -1.99 -16.93 6.32
CA LEU A 108 -0.79 -17.35 7.06
C LEU A 108 -0.14 -16.26 7.93
N ASP A 109 -0.44 -14.99 7.69
CA ASP A 109 0.13 -13.84 8.40
C ASP A 109 -0.92 -13.06 9.23
N ALA A 110 -2.20 -13.47 9.18
CA ALA A 110 -3.28 -12.76 9.85
C ALA A 110 -3.28 -12.92 11.38
N GLY A 111 -2.75 -14.04 11.88
CA GLY A 111 -2.82 -14.40 13.31
C GLY A 111 -2.12 -13.41 14.25
N PRO A 112 -0.90 -12.96 13.95
CA PRO A 112 -0.17 -12.03 14.82
C PRO A 112 -0.62 -10.56 14.74
N LEU A 113 -1.51 -10.21 13.81
CA LEU A 113 -1.95 -8.83 13.66
C LEU A 113 -2.84 -8.39 14.84
N PRO A 114 -2.74 -7.14 15.32
CA PRO A 114 -3.55 -6.64 16.42
C PRO A 114 -5.02 -6.46 16.03
N VAL A 115 -5.27 -6.27 14.72
CA VAL A 115 -6.60 -6.24 14.13
C VAL A 115 -6.78 -7.49 13.29
N ARG A 116 -7.81 -8.28 13.60
CA ARG A 116 -8.18 -9.41 12.75
C ARG A 116 -8.62 -8.90 11.36
N PRO A 117 -7.97 -9.33 10.27
CA PRO A 117 -8.39 -8.96 8.93
C PRO A 117 -9.85 -9.36 8.64
N ASN A 118 -10.58 -8.46 7.99
CA ASN A 118 -11.92 -8.73 7.48
C ASN A 118 -11.86 -9.65 6.26
N THR A 119 -10.80 -9.51 5.46
CA THR A 119 -10.56 -10.32 4.27
C THR A 119 -9.22 -11.04 4.40
N LEU A 120 -9.24 -12.37 4.23
CA LEU A 120 -8.04 -13.18 4.16
C LEU A 120 -7.66 -13.36 2.69
N LEU A 121 -6.44 -12.96 2.34
CA LEU A 121 -5.91 -13.03 0.98
C LEU A 121 -5.12 -14.31 0.76
N ALA A 122 -5.09 -14.76 -0.49
CA ALA A 122 -4.22 -15.81 -1.01
C ALA A 122 -3.52 -15.35 -2.30
N GLY A 123 -2.44 -16.03 -2.67
CA GLY A 123 -1.76 -15.77 -3.94
C GLY A 123 -2.67 -16.09 -5.14
N GLY A 124 -2.78 -15.16 -6.08
CA GLY A 124 -3.65 -15.26 -7.25
C GLY A 124 -5.02 -14.62 -7.07
N ASP A 125 -5.34 -14.14 -5.85
CA ASP A 125 -6.52 -13.31 -5.63
C ASP A 125 -6.36 -11.94 -6.30
N SER A 126 -7.46 -11.19 -6.34
CA SER A 126 -7.47 -9.80 -6.77
C SER A 126 -8.33 -8.96 -5.84
N LEU A 127 -8.02 -7.68 -5.76
CA LEU A 127 -8.83 -6.68 -5.05
C LEU A 127 -9.06 -5.47 -5.93
N ASP A 128 -10.28 -4.94 -5.84
CA ASP A 128 -10.70 -3.73 -6.55
C ASP A 128 -10.88 -2.59 -5.55
N ILE A 129 -10.45 -1.39 -5.95
CA ILE A 129 -10.53 -0.16 -5.14
C ILE A 129 -11.04 0.96 -6.04
N GLY A 130 -12.34 1.25 -5.93
CA GLY A 130 -13.01 2.00 -6.99
C GLY A 130 -12.86 1.31 -8.35
N ASP A 131 -12.34 2.02 -9.35
CA ASP A 131 -12.08 1.46 -10.69
C ASP A 131 -10.66 0.87 -10.84
N LEU A 132 -9.87 0.80 -9.76
CA LEU A 132 -8.51 0.27 -9.78
C LEU A 132 -8.49 -1.23 -9.45
N HIS A 133 -7.71 -2.00 -10.22
CA HIS A 133 -7.55 -3.44 -10.03
C HIS A 133 -6.14 -3.80 -9.58
N PHE A 134 -6.04 -4.64 -8.55
CA PHE A 134 -4.78 -5.11 -7.98
C PHE A 134 -4.71 -6.64 -7.98
N ASP A 135 -3.65 -7.19 -8.56
CA ASP A 135 -3.33 -8.63 -8.42
C ASP A 135 -2.60 -8.86 -7.07
N VAL A 136 -2.99 -9.90 -6.34
CA VAL A 136 -2.30 -10.35 -5.12
C VAL A 136 -1.27 -11.43 -5.47
N ILE A 137 -0.01 -11.18 -5.13
CA ILE A 137 1.12 -12.07 -5.42
C ILE A 137 1.69 -12.58 -4.10
N HIS A 138 1.57 -13.89 -3.85
CA HIS A 138 2.21 -14.51 -2.68
C HIS A 138 3.73 -14.52 -2.84
N LEU A 139 4.42 -13.88 -1.90
CA LEU A 139 5.87 -13.83 -1.80
C LEU A 139 6.33 -14.74 -0.66
N ARG A 140 6.98 -15.85 -1.00
CA ARG A 140 7.56 -16.75 0.00
C ARG A 140 8.94 -16.26 0.40
N GLY A 141 9.20 -16.08 1.69
CA GLY A 141 10.54 -15.79 2.19
C GLY A 141 10.54 -15.10 3.55
N HIS A 142 10.26 -13.79 3.55
CA HIS A 142 10.41 -12.95 4.75
C HIS A 142 9.44 -13.38 5.87
N THR A 143 8.17 -13.62 5.53
CA THR A 143 7.19 -14.29 6.39
C THR A 143 6.44 -15.37 5.60
N PRO A 144 5.73 -16.31 6.27
CA PRO A 144 4.98 -17.36 5.58
C PRO A 144 3.90 -16.82 4.62
N GLY A 145 3.26 -15.71 4.96
CA GLY A 145 2.17 -15.08 4.24
C GLY A 145 2.50 -13.75 3.57
N SER A 146 3.77 -13.41 3.31
CA SER A 146 4.05 -12.12 2.66
C SER A 146 3.35 -12.01 1.31
N VAL A 147 2.72 -10.87 1.02
CA VAL A 147 2.10 -10.58 -0.29
C VAL A 147 2.63 -9.28 -0.87
N ALA A 148 2.69 -9.24 -2.20
CA ALA A 148 2.78 -7.99 -2.94
C ALA A 148 1.47 -7.70 -3.66
N LEU A 149 1.15 -6.42 -3.82
CA LEU A 149 0.05 -5.96 -4.65
C LEU A 149 0.60 -5.39 -5.96
N ALA A 150 0.04 -5.81 -7.09
CA ALA A 150 0.42 -5.32 -8.41
C ALA A 150 -0.72 -4.55 -9.07
N PHE A 151 -0.49 -3.27 -9.32
CA PHE A 151 -1.43 -2.37 -10.01
C PHE A 151 -0.85 -1.98 -11.37
N THR A 152 -1.62 -2.10 -12.45
CA THR A 152 -1.14 -1.75 -13.79
C THR A 152 -1.89 -0.56 -14.37
N ALA A 153 -1.17 0.52 -14.67
CA ALA A 153 -1.69 1.73 -15.29
C ALA A 153 -0.92 2.02 -16.59
N ALA A 154 -1.63 2.27 -17.70
CA ALA A 154 -1.04 2.55 -19.01
C ALA A 154 0.10 1.60 -19.44
N GLY A 155 -0.01 0.30 -19.11
CA GLY A 155 0.99 -0.72 -19.45
C GLY A 155 2.24 -0.75 -18.55
N VAL A 156 2.26 0.04 -17.47
CA VAL A 156 3.29 0.02 -16.43
C VAL A 156 2.72 -0.62 -15.17
N THR A 157 3.38 -1.65 -14.65
CA THR A 157 3.00 -2.29 -13.40
C THR A 157 3.76 -1.68 -12.22
N HIS A 158 3.02 -1.20 -11.24
CA HIS A 158 3.46 -0.75 -9.93
C HIS A 158 3.34 -1.93 -8.95
N LEU A 159 4.44 -2.27 -8.30
CA LEU A 159 4.49 -3.38 -7.35
C LEU A 159 4.76 -2.85 -5.94
N PHE A 160 3.86 -3.16 -5.02
CA PHE A 160 3.97 -2.82 -3.60
C PHE A 160 4.35 -4.08 -2.84
N THR A 161 5.64 -4.21 -2.50
CA THR A 161 6.22 -5.47 -2.03
C THR A 161 6.26 -5.63 -0.51
N GLY A 162 5.90 -4.59 0.24
CA GLY A 162 6.00 -4.61 1.70
C GLY A 162 7.43 -4.70 2.23
N ILE A 163 8.46 -4.55 1.41
CA ILE A 163 9.86 -4.49 1.87
C ILE A 163 10.43 -3.14 1.49
N ARG A 164 11.38 -2.64 2.28
CA ARG A 164 12.19 -1.49 1.88
C ARG A 164 12.90 -1.83 0.56
N SER A 165 12.43 -1.26 -0.54
CA SER A 165 13.17 -1.32 -1.79
C SER A 165 14.43 -0.47 -1.64
N SER A 166 15.61 -1.08 -1.78
CA SER A 166 16.81 -0.34 -2.20
C SER A 166 16.46 0.49 -3.46
N PRO A 167 17.10 1.65 -3.73
CA PRO A 167 16.63 2.61 -4.73
C PRO A 167 16.39 1.93 -6.08
N GLY A 168 15.12 1.83 -6.49
CA GLY A 168 14.71 1.13 -7.70
C GLY A 168 13.46 0.28 -7.55
N VAL A 169 12.29 0.91 -7.30
CA VAL A 169 11.04 0.30 -7.81
C VAL A 169 11.06 0.49 -9.32
N GLN A 170 11.69 -0.45 -10.05
CA GLN A 170 11.53 -0.54 -11.50
C GLN A 170 10.22 -1.25 -11.78
N GLY A 171 9.33 -0.58 -12.51
CA GLY A 171 8.12 -1.22 -13.02
C GLY A 171 8.51 -2.44 -13.85
N VAL A 172 8.04 -3.62 -13.48
CA VAL A 172 8.21 -4.81 -14.30
C VAL A 172 7.21 -4.69 -15.44
N ARG A 173 7.71 -4.50 -16.66
CA ARG A 173 6.87 -4.48 -17.86
C ARG A 173 6.39 -5.91 -18.12
N ARG A 174 5.13 -6.23 -17.77
CA ARG A 174 4.51 -7.50 -18.19
C ARG A 174 4.39 -7.48 -19.72
N THR A 175 5.21 -8.28 -20.41
CA THR A 175 4.92 -8.67 -21.79
C THR A 175 3.72 -9.60 -21.75
N ARG A 176 2.56 -9.15 -22.24
CA ARG A 176 1.42 -10.06 -22.46
C ARG A 176 1.89 -11.14 -23.44
N LYS A 177 2.01 -12.37 -22.97
CA LYS A 177 2.10 -13.53 -23.86
C LYS A 177 0.72 -13.68 -24.48
N ASN A 178 0.56 -13.23 -25.73
CA ASN A 178 -0.61 -13.54 -26.53
C ASN A 178 -0.67 -15.07 -26.67
N SER A 179 -1.58 -15.72 -25.94
CA SER A 179 -1.96 -17.10 -26.19
C SER A 179 -3.25 -17.10 -27.01
N ARG A 180 -3.09 -17.27 -28.33
CA ARG A 180 -3.99 -17.93 -29.29
C ARG A 180 -3.21 -18.12 -30.59
N PRO A 181 -3.44 -19.17 -31.38
CA PRO A 181 -4.73 -19.85 -31.59
C PRO A 181 -4.95 -21.10 -30.74
#